data_AF-A0A2E0XEN5-F1
#
_entry.id   AF-A0A2E0XEN5-F1
#
_cell.length_a   1.000
_cell.length_b   1.000
_cell.length_c   1.000
_cell.angle_alpha   90.00
_cell.angle_beta   90.00
_cell.angle_gamma   90.00
#
_symmetry.space_group_name_H-M   'P 1'
#
loop_
_entity.id
_entity.type
_entity.pdbx_description
1 polymer ?
#
loop_
_entity_poly.entity_id
_entity_poly.type
_entity_poly.pdbx_seq_one_letter_code
_entity_poly.pdbx_strand_id
1 'polypeptide(L)'
;MSRKPNFVVMFLDDSGWADFRPFWETKYPTPNVERLAEGGCCYHQFYVPQAICSASRASLLTGCYPGRHKVYGAIPPRTRGLDPSFLTIAQVLKPAGYTTGVFGKWHIGDYEETRPPAKGFDESSGLMYSNDMWKHHPQSRNFDKFELQFWKNDEIEIDDVTPEQQRNLTTWYAEHSVDFIERNADNPFFLYVPHNMPHVPLFCSDKFEGKSGEGLYADVMMEIDWSVGQIMDVLERKGVADDTVFVFTSD
;
A
#
# COMPACT_ATOMS: atom_id res chain seq x y z
N MET A 1 17.50 6.74 -27.06
CA MET A 1 16.77 5.60 -26.46
C MET A 1 15.64 6.19 -25.63
N SER A 2 14.42 5.68 -25.74
CA SER A 2 13.30 6.19 -24.92
C SER A 2 13.59 5.95 -23.44
N ARG A 3 13.17 6.87 -22.58
CA ARG A 3 13.26 6.71 -21.13
C ARG A 3 12.49 5.43 -20.72
N LYS A 4 13.02 4.68 -19.76
CA LYS A 4 12.28 3.54 -19.17
C LYS A 4 11.12 4.09 -18.34
N PRO A 5 9.91 3.50 -18.40
CA PRO A 5 8.79 4.02 -17.64
C PRO A 5 9.01 3.81 -16.14
N ASN A 6 8.47 4.70 -15.32
CA ASN A 6 8.31 4.46 -13.89
C ASN A 6 7.05 3.62 -13.63
N PHE A 7 7.00 2.98 -12.47
CA PHE A 7 5.86 2.19 -12.04
C PHE A 7 5.40 2.64 -10.67
N VAL A 8 4.11 2.94 -10.52
CA VAL A 8 3.44 3.19 -9.24
C VAL A 8 2.33 2.17 -9.09
N VAL A 9 2.32 1.42 -7.99
CA VAL A 9 1.25 0.48 -7.65
C VAL A 9 0.70 0.87 -6.29
N MET A 10 -0.48 1.48 -6.26
CA MET A 10 -1.23 1.69 -5.02
C MET A 10 -2.18 0.51 -4.80
N PHE A 11 -2.06 -0.12 -3.64
CA PHE A 11 -2.75 -1.37 -3.33
C PHE A 11 -3.45 -1.28 -1.98
N LEU A 12 -4.77 -1.16 -2.04
CA LEU A 12 -5.61 -0.95 -0.85
C LEU A 12 -5.82 -2.25 -0.07
N ASP A 13 -6.39 -2.10 1.12
CA ASP A 13 -6.63 -3.17 2.09
C ASP A 13 -8.13 -3.23 2.40
N ASP A 14 -8.80 -4.32 2.01
CA ASP A 14 -10.25 -4.52 2.17
C ASP A 14 -11.17 -3.52 1.43
N SER A 15 -10.68 -2.81 0.40
CA SER A 15 -11.56 -1.95 -0.41
C SER A 15 -12.37 -2.75 -1.42
N GLY A 16 -13.68 -2.46 -1.47
CA GLY A 16 -14.62 -3.09 -2.37
C GLY A 16 -14.70 -2.40 -3.74
N TRP A 17 -15.22 -3.14 -4.73
CA TRP A 17 -15.44 -2.64 -6.09
C TRP A 17 -16.31 -1.37 -6.16
N ALA A 18 -17.22 -1.18 -5.20
CA ALA A 18 -18.18 -0.08 -5.17
C ALA A 18 -17.73 1.15 -4.34
N ASP A 19 -16.47 1.19 -3.91
CA ASP A 19 -15.96 2.26 -3.04
C ASP A 19 -15.48 3.52 -3.78
N PHE A 20 -15.44 3.48 -5.11
CA PHE A 20 -14.93 4.59 -5.93
C PHE A 20 -15.80 4.82 -7.15
N ARG A 21 -15.89 6.08 -7.55
CA ARG A 21 -16.27 6.44 -8.92
C ARG A 21 -15.07 6.21 -9.84
N PRO A 22 -15.28 5.74 -11.10
CA PRO A 22 -16.56 5.60 -11.80
C PRO A 22 -17.22 4.21 -11.64
N PHE A 23 -16.76 3.35 -10.73
CA PHE A 23 -17.31 2.00 -10.58
C PHE A 23 -18.70 1.99 -9.92
N TRP A 24 -18.92 2.88 -8.95
CA TRP A 24 -20.20 3.03 -8.27
C TRP A 24 -20.46 4.48 -7.81
N GLU A 25 -21.73 4.81 -7.59
CA GLU A 25 -22.15 6.09 -7.01
C GLU A 25 -21.92 6.07 -5.49
N THR A 26 -20.83 6.69 -5.06
CA THR A 26 -20.45 6.84 -3.65
C THR A 26 -21.16 8.05 -3.01
N LYS A 27 -21.33 8.00 -1.68
CA LYS A 27 -21.85 9.13 -0.88
C LYS A 27 -20.79 10.18 -0.52
N TYR A 28 -19.53 9.86 -0.75
CA TYR A 28 -18.37 10.70 -0.51
C TYR A 28 -17.62 10.93 -1.82
N PRO A 29 -16.97 12.09 -1.99
CA PRO A 29 -16.27 12.40 -3.23
C PRO A 29 -14.92 11.67 -3.29
N THR A 30 -14.56 11.16 -4.48
CA THR A 30 -13.24 10.58 -4.78
C THR A 30 -12.66 11.19 -6.06
N PRO A 31 -12.47 12.52 -6.10
CA PRO A 31 -12.15 13.25 -7.33
C PRO A 31 -10.79 12.90 -7.92
N ASN A 32 -9.82 12.45 -7.12
CA ASN A 32 -8.50 12.10 -7.64
C ASN A 32 -8.49 10.72 -8.29
N VAL A 33 -9.23 9.76 -7.73
CA VAL A 33 -9.46 8.47 -8.38
C VAL A 33 -10.29 8.65 -9.66
N GLU A 34 -11.28 9.54 -9.65
CA GLU A 34 -12.02 9.93 -10.85
C GLU A 34 -11.09 10.53 -11.91
N ARG A 35 -10.22 11.47 -11.53
CA ARG A 35 -9.20 12.05 -12.43
C ARG A 35 -8.26 10.98 -13.00
N LEU A 36 -7.81 10.03 -12.17
CA LEU A 36 -6.96 8.92 -12.61
C LEU A 36 -7.69 8.03 -13.63
N ALA A 37 -8.96 7.75 -13.38
CA ALA A 37 -9.81 6.95 -14.26
C ALA A 37 -10.07 7.64 -15.62
N GLU A 38 -10.37 8.94 -15.60
CA GLU A 38 -10.61 9.76 -16.80
C GLU A 38 -9.37 9.87 -17.70
N GLY A 39 -8.17 9.95 -17.10
CA GLY A 39 -6.90 9.98 -17.81
C GLY A 39 -6.35 8.61 -18.22
N GLY A 40 -7.03 7.52 -17.84
CA GLY A 40 -6.49 6.16 -17.94
C GLY A 40 -7.46 5.13 -18.51
N CYS A 41 -7.34 3.89 -18.03
CA CYS A 41 -8.22 2.79 -18.38
C CYS A 41 -8.82 2.16 -17.12
N CYS A 42 -10.12 1.86 -17.14
CA CYS A 42 -10.84 1.23 -16.05
C CYS A 42 -11.14 -0.24 -16.36
N TYR A 43 -10.93 -1.13 -15.39
CA TYR A 43 -11.22 -2.55 -15.51
C TYR A 43 -12.39 -2.92 -14.60
N HIS A 44 -13.57 -3.18 -15.18
CA HIS A 44 -14.75 -3.62 -14.44
C HIS A 44 -14.73 -5.10 -14.06
N GLN A 45 -13.76 -5.86 -14.58
CA GLN A 45 -13.59 -7.30 -14.37
C GLN A 45 -12.12 -7.63 -14.04
N PHE A 46 -11.60 -6.97 -13.01
CA PHE A 46 -10.28 -7.25 -12.44
C PHE A 46 -10.44 -8.13 -11.18
N TYR A 47 -9.53 -9.07 -10.96
CA TYR A 47 -9.64 -10.05 -9.88
C TYR A 47 -8.30 -10.31 -9.19
N VAL A 48 -8.37 -10.60 -7.90
CA VAL A 48 -7.28 -11.15 -7.09
C VAL A 48 -7.46 -12.66 -6.93
N PRO A 49 -6.37 -13.44 -6.80
CA PRO A 49 -6.46 -14.91 -6.76
C PRO A 49 -6.98 -15.44 -5.42
N GLN A 50 -6.89 -14.65 -4.34
CA GLN A 50 -7.55 -14.91 -3.06
C GLN A 50 -7.96 -13.58 -2.45
N ALA A 51 -9.20 -13.47 -2.01
CA ALA A 51 -9.75 -12.29 -1.32
C ALA A 51 -9.31 -12.26 0.16
N ILE A 52 -7.99 -12.19 0.40
CA ILE A 52 -7.38 -12.10 1.73
C ILE A 52 -5.94 -11.55 1.63
N CYS A 53 -5.55 -10.72 2.60
CA CYS A 53 -4.40 -9.82 2.49
C CYS A 53 -3.07 -10.48 2.07
N SER A 54 -2.50 -11.38 2.90
CA SER A 54 -1.13 -11.86 2.67
C SER A 54 -1.00 -12.69 1.38
N ALA A 55 -2.01 -13.51 1.09
CA ALA A 55 -2.01 -14.32 -0.12
C ALA A 55 -2.12 -13.46 -1.39
N SER A 56 -2.97 -12.43 -1.36
CA SER A 56 -3.15 -11.49 -2.47
C SER A 56 -1.89 -10.64 -2.71
N ARG A 57 -1.31 -10.07 -1.65
CA ARG A 57 -0.05 -9.31 -1.70
C ARG A 57 1.12 -10.14 -2.20
N ALA A 58 1.26 -11.37 -1.71
CA ALA A 58 2.27 -12.30 -2.20
C ALA A 58 2.06 -12.64 -3.69
N SER A 59 0.81 -12.79 -4.12
CA SER A 59 0.49 -13.05 -5.52
C SER A 59 0.82 -11.87 -6.43
N LEU A 60 0.46 -10.65 -6.02
CA LEU A 60 0.79 -9.42 -6.73
C LEU A 60 2.30 -9.27 -6.91
N LEU A 61 3.06 -9.40 -5.81
CA LEU A 61 4.49 -9.17 -5.82
C LEU A 61 5.26 -10.24 -6.59
N THR A 62 4.78 -11.49 -6.63
CA THR A 62 5.51 -12.62 -7.26
C THR A 62 4.97 -13.02 -8.64
N GLY A 63 3.79 -12.52 -9.02
CA GLY A 63 3.07 -12.98 -10.22
C GLY A 63 2.64 -14.45 -10.17
N CYS A 64 2.60 -15.06 -8.98
CA CYS A 64 2.31 -16.47 -8.78
C CYS A 64 1.01 -16.67 -8.01
N TYR A 65 0.24 -17.72 -8.34
CA TYR A 65 -0.92 -18.10 -7.54
C TYR A 65 -0.51 -18.59 -6.12
N PRO A 66 -1.38 -18.47 -5.11
CA PRO A 66 -1.14 -18.98 -3.75
C PRO A 66 -0.82 -20.47 -3.69
N GLY A 67 -1.37 -21.26 -4.61
CA GLY A 67 -1.01 -22.66 -4.81
C GLY A 67 0.48 -22.92 -5.03
N ARG A 68 1.22 -21.94 -5.58
CA ARG A 68 2.66 -22.03 -5.87
C ARG A 68 3.51 -21.48 -4.74
N HIS A 69 3.25 -20.25 -4.28
CA HIS A 69 4.07 -19.60 -3.26
C HIS A 69 3.70 -19.99 -1.81
N LYS A 70 2.61 -20.74 -1.62
CA LYS A 70 2.20 -21.35 -0.35
C LYS A 70 1.88 -20.37 0.79
N VAL A 71 1.72 -19.07 0.50
CA VAL A 71 1.17 -18.11 1.45
C VAL A 71 -0.35 -18.15 1.29
N TYR A 72 -1.05 -18.48 2.36
CA TYR A 72 -2.50 -18.63 2.40
C TYR A 72 -3.08 -17.81 3.54
N GLY A 73 -4.24 -17.19 3.32
CA GLY A 73 -4.90 -16.40 4.35
C GLY A 73 -4.15 -15.09 4.67
N ALA A 74 -4.43 -14.56 5.86
CA ALA A 74 -3.66 -13.51 6.50
C ALA A 74 -2.69 -14.15 7.50
N ILE A 75 -1.39 -13.93 7.33
CA ILE A 75 -0.37 -14.52 8.21
C ILE A 75 -0.26 -13.72 9.52
N PRO A 76 -0.15 -14.36 10.69
CA PRO A 76 -0.03 -13.63 11.94
C PRO A 76 1.34 -12.95 12.08
N PRO A 77 1.52 -12.03 13.05
CA PRO A 77 2.82 -11.49 13.40
C PRO A 77 3.85 -12.60 13.68
N ARG A 78 5.12 -12.32 13.43
CA ARG A 78 6.26 -13.22 13.60
C ARG A 78 6.16 -14.49 12.77
N THR A 79 5.64 -14.35 11.55
CA THR A 79 5.58 -15.43 10.57
C THR A 79 6.59 -15.19 9.47
N ARG A 80 7.37 -16.22 9.13
CA ARG A 80 8.35 -16.16 8.03
C ARG A 80 7.73 -15.69 6.71
N GLY A 81 6.51 -16.11 6.39
CA GLY A 81 5.77 -15.62 5.22
C GLY A 81 6.27 -16.20 3.90
N LEU A 82 6.49 -15.35 2.90
CA LEU A 82 6.86 -15.71 1.54
C LEU A 82 8.25 -16.36 1.48
N ASP A 83 8.32 -17.58 0.96
CA ASP A 83 9.59 -18.28 0.74
C ASP A 83 10.60 -17.37 -0.03
N PRO A 84 11.83 -17.18 0.50
CA PRO A 84 12.88 -16.35 -0.10
C PRO A 84 13.16 -16.63 -1.58
N SER A 85 12.95 -17.87 -2.03
CA SER A 85 13.17 -18.29 -3.43
C SER A 85 12.19 -17.67 -4.43
N PHE A 86 11.05 -17.15 -3.97
CA PHE A 86 10.13 -16.39 -4.81
C PHE A 86 10.59 -14.94 -4.93
N LEU A 87 11.00 -14.59 -6.14
CA LEU A 87 11.36 -13.22 -6.49
C LEU A 87 10.14 -12.32 -6.52
N THR A 88 10.27 -11.14 -5.93
CA THR A 88 9.29 -10.06 -6.10
C THR A 88 9.56 -9.27 -7.38
N ILE A 89 8.57 -8.51 -7.84
CA ILE A 89 8.73 -7.54 -8.93
C ILE A 89 9.87 -6.55 -8.67
N ALA A 90 10.10 -6.13 -7.43
CA ALA A 90 11.22 -5.25 -7.08
C ALA A 90 12.58 -5.93 -7.35
N GLN A 91 12.73 -7.21 -6.97
CA GLN A 91 13.95 -7.99 -7.26
C GLN A 91 14.16 -8.23 -8.76
N VAL A 92 13.08 -8.26 -9.56
CA VAL A 92 13.15 -8.36 -11.02
C VAL A 92 13.53 -7.02 -11.66
N LEU A 93 13.02 -5.90 -11.16
CA LEU A 93 13.27 -4.56 -11.70
C LEU A 93 14.63 -3.98 -11.29
N LYS A 94 15.15 -4.34 -10.12
CA LYS A 94 16.41 -3.82 -9.60
C LYS A 94 17.63 -4.06 -10.52
N PRO A 95 17.86 -5.27 -11.08
CA PRO A 95 18.89 -5.48 -12.11
C PRO A 95 18.68 -4.68 -13.40
N ALA A 96 17.46 -4.22 -13.67
CA ALA A 96 17.16 -3.34 -14.79
C ALA A 96 17.40 -1.84 -14.48
N GLY A 97 17.96 -1.52 -13.31
CA GLY A 97 18.37 -0.16 -12.92
C GLY A 97 17.29 0.69 -12.29
N TYR A 98 16.22 0.07 -11.77
CA TYR A 98 15.16 0.78 -11.06
C TYR A 98 15.53 1.04 -9.60
N THR A 99 15.26 2.26 -9.11
CA THR A 99 15.17 2.51 -7.67
C THR A 99 13.81 2.04 -7.16
N THR A 100 13.76 1.37 -6.02
CA THR A 100 12.54 0.69 -5.54
C THR A 100 12.14 1.17 -4.14
N GLY A 101 10.85 1.53 -3.98
CA GLY A 101 10.29 2.03 -2.72
C GLY A 101 9.00 1.30 -2.33
N VAL A 102 8.81 1.03 -1.04
CA VAL A 102 7.53 0.55 -0.50
C VAL A 102 7.10 1.32 0.76
N PHE A 103 5.90 1.89 0.74
CA PHE A 103 5.38 2.65 1.88
C PHE A 103 3.98 2.17 2.26
N GLY A 104 3.87 1.40 3.35
CA GLY A 104 2.61 0.83 3.79
C GLY A 104 2.69 -0.54 4.47
N LYS A 105 1.60 -1.29 4.38
CA LYS A 105 1.41 -2.67 4.87
C LYS A 105 2.14 -3.70 4.00
N TRP A 106 3.14 -4.34 4.57
CA TRP A 106 3.93 -5.36 3.87
C TRP A 106 3.23 -6.73 3.80
N HIS A 107 2.97 -7.34 4.96
CA HIS A 107 2.15 -8.53 5.17
C HIS A 107 2.49 -9.78 4.35
N ILE A 108 3.74 -9.93 3.91
CA ILE A 108 4.25 -11.16 3.28
C ILE A 108 5.44 -11.79 4.02
N GLY A 109 5.66 -11.40 5.29
CA GLY A 109 6.68 -11.96 6.17
C GLY A 109 7.44 -10.86 6.90
N ASP A 110 7.75 -11.09 8.18
CA ASP A 110 8.41 -10.10 9.04
C ASP A 110 9.78 -10.55 9.56
N TYR A 111 10.32 -11.62 8.98
CA TYR A 111 11.69 -12.07 9.21
C TYR A 111 12.65 -11.35 8.26
N GLU A 112 13.92 -11.21 8.67
CA GLU A 112 14.97 -10.51 7.91
C GLU A 112 14.98 -10.88 6.42
N GLU A 113 14.92 -12.16 6.08
CA GLU A 113 14.97 -12.63 4.68
C GLU A 113 13.67 -12.40 3.87
N THR A 114 12.62 -11.90 4.52
CA THR A 114 11.29 -11.68 3.96
C THR A 114 10.79 -10.25 4.08
N ARG A 115 11.48 -9.40 4.85
CA ARG A 115 11.23 -7.96 4.94
C ARG A 115 11.56 -7.25 3.62
N PRO A 116 11.06 -6.03 3.41
CA PRO A 116 11.22 -5.33 2.14
C PRO A 116 12.65 -5.25 1.58
N PRO A 117 13.71 -4.98 2.39
CA PRO A 117 15.07 -4.88 1.86
C PRO A 117 15.57 -6.20 1.25
N ALA A 118 15.33 -7.33 1.92
CA ALA A 118 15.66 -8.66 1.40
C ALA A 118 14.82 -9.02 0.16
N LYS A 119 13.63 -8.43 0.04
CA LYS A 119 12.72 -8.57 -1.10
C LYS A 119 12.85 -7.46 -2.14
N GLY A 120 14.02 -6.84 -2.21
CA GLY A 120 14.46 -6.03 -3.33
C GLY A 120 14.08 -4.56 -3.28
N PHE A 121 13.48 -4.08 -2.19
CA PHE A 121 13.17 -2.65 -2.00
C PHE A 121 14.37 -1.89 -1.44
N ASP A 122 14.75 -0.79 -2.07
CA ASP A 122 15.86 0.09 -1.62
C ASP A 122 15.45 0.97 -0.44
N GLU A 123 14.19 1.41 -0.46
CA GLU A 123 13.59 2.23 0.59
C GLU A 123 12.26 1.60 1.05
N SER A 124 12.03 1.60 2.36
CA SER A 124 10.79 1.08 2.92
C SER A 124 10.37 1.80 4.20
N SER A 125 9.05 1.95 4.39
CA SER A 125 8.49 2.41 5.66
C SER A 125 7.06 1.90 5.86
N GLY A 126 6.72 1.41 7.05
CA GLY A 126 5.36 1.00 7.38
C GLY A 126 5.26 -0.22 8.28
N LEU A 127 4.10 -0.86 8.25
CA LEU A 127 3.75 -1.98 9.12
C LEU A 127 4.03 -3.32 8.44
N MET A 128 4.58 -4.29 9.19
CA MET A 128 4.88 -5.61 8.63
C MET A 128 3.65 -6.51 8.47
N TYR A 129 2.53 -6.16 9.10
CA TYR A 129 1.27 -6.91 9.11
C TYR A 129 0.06 -5.96 9.23
N SER A 130 -1.16 -6.50 9.25
CA SER A 130 -2.39 -5.71 9.41
C SER A 130 -2.36 -4.87 10.70
N ASN A 131 -2.96 -3.69 10.66
CA ASN A 131 -2.93 -2.71 11.75
C ASN A 131 -3.80 -3.11 12.96
N ASP A 132 -4.60 -4.18 12.83
CA ASP A 132 -5.39 -4.81 13.89
C ASP A 132 -4.65 -5.96 14.60
N MET A 133 -3.48 -6.39 14.14
CA MET A 133 -2.73 -7.50 14.72
C MET A 133 -1.83 -7.06 15.88
N TRP A 134 -2.45 -6.48 16.91
CA TRP A 134 -1.79 -5.79 18.02
C TRP A 134 -2.59 -5.86 19.32
N LYS A 135 -1.94 -5.48 20.43
CA LYS A 135 -2.50 -5.56 21.79
C LYS A 135 -3.67 -4.63 22.09
N HIS A 136 -3.94 -3.67 21.21
CA HIS A 136 -5.02 -2.70 21.35
C HIS A 136 -6.19 -2.97 20.39
N HIS A 137 -6.29 -4.17 19.82
CA HIS A 137 -7.41 -4.52 18.95
C HIS A 137 -8.76 -4.31 19.69
N PRO A 138 -9.72 -3.59 19.09
CA PRO A 138 -10.94 -3.18 19.81
C PRO A 138 -11.96 -4.32 20.07
N GLN A 139 -11.82 -5.48 19.44
CA GLN A 139 -12.84 -6.54 19.43
C GLN A 139 -12.25 -7.95 19.64
N SER A 140 -11.03 -8.19 19.19
CA SER A 140 -10.35 -9.48 19.30
C SER A 140 -9.25 -9.41 20.34
N ARG A 141 -9.01 -10.54 21.01
CA ARG A 141 -7.89 -10.70 21.95
C ARG A 141 -6.77 -11.62 21.42
N ASN A 142 -6.87 -12.01 20.15
CA ASN A 142 -5.94 -12.95 19.53
C ASN A 142 -4.50 -12.41 19.47
N PHE A 143 -4.35 -11.08 19.49
CA PHE A 143 -3.08 -10.40 19.31
C PHE A 143 -2.66 -9.53 20.52
N ASP A 144 -3.26 -9.76 21.70
CA ASP A 144 -3.00 -9.06 22.98
C ASP A 144 -1.52 -8.99 23.40
N LYS A 145 -0.66 -9.83 22.81
CA LYS A 145 0.76 -9.98 23.15
C LYS A 145 1.70 -9.31 22.15
N PHE A 146 1.19 -8.70 21.09
CA PHE A 146 2.00 -8.12 20.03
C PHE A 146 1.91 -6.60 20.07
N GLU A 147 3.07 -5.96 20.12
CA GLU A 147 3.23 -4.55 19.78
C GLU A 147 2.98 -4.34 18.28
N LEU A 148 2.56 -3.13 17.91
CA LEU A 148 2.47 -2.75 16.50
C LEU A 148 3.70 -1.92 16.12
N GLN A 149 4.71 -2.56 15.54
CA GLN A 149 5.95 -1.88 15.17
C GLN A 149 5.84 -1.18 13.82
N PHE A 150 6.25 0.08 13.78
CA PHE A 150 6.47 0.83 12.55
C PHE A 150 7.95 0.76 12.16
N TRP A 151 8.20 0.29 10.95
CA TRP A 151 9.53 0.06 10.44
C TRP A 151 9.92 1.12 9.42
N LYS A 152 11.23 1.39 9.33
CA LYS A 152 11.85 2.19 8.28
C LYS A 152 13.20 1.61 7.94
N ASN A 153 13.38 1.19 6.68
CA ASN A 153 14.62 0.62 6.17
C ASN A 153 15.24 -0.46 7.07
N ASP A 154 14.41 -1.44 7.46
CA ASP A 154 14.79 -2.58 8.33
C ASP A 154 15.03 -2.26 9.81
N GLU A 155 14.80 -1.01 10.23
CA GLU A 155 14.90 -0.56 11.62
C GLU A 155 13.51 -0.22 12.18
N ILE A 156 13.32 -0.43 13.48
CA ILE A 156 12.08 -0.04 14.17
C ILE A 156 12.17 1.45 14.50
N GLU A 157 11.31 2.25 13.89
CA GLU A 157 11.23 3.70 14.14
C GLU A 157 10.22 4.02 15.26
N ILE A 158 9.13 3.24 15.35
CA ILE A 158 8.16 3.31 16.45
C ILE A 158 7.93 1.89 16.95
N ASP A 159 8.31 1.62 18.20
CA ASP A 159 8.24 0.27 18.79
C ASP A 159 6.80 -0.20 19.04
N ASP A 160 5.89 0.73 19.32
CA ASP A 160 4.49 0.42 19.58
C ASP A 160 3.60 1.59 19.14
N VAL A 161 3.16 1.52 17.88
CA VAL A 161 2.23 2.48 17.28
C VAL A 161 0.94 2.48 18.08
N THR A 162 0.53 3.65 18.55
CA THR A 162 -0.71 3.87 19.29
C THR A 162 -1.91 4.09 18.38
N PRO A 163 -3.17 3.97 18.89
CA PRO A 163 -4.36 4.33 18.11
C PRO A 163 -4.30 5.75 17.53
N GLU A 164 -3.77 6.71 18.29
CA GLU A 164 -3.62 8.09 17.82
C GLU A 164 -2.62 8.20 16.67
N GLN A 165 -1.52 7.47 16.73
CA GLN A 165 -0.55 7.43 15.63
C GLN A 165 -1.11 6.72 14.39
N GLN A 166 -1.96 5.70 14.55
CA GLN A 166 -2.59 5.03 13.42
C GLN A 166 -3.42 5.97 12.53
N ARG A 167 -3.98 7.04 13.12
CA ARG A 167 -4.69 8.12 12.39
C ARG A 167 -3.83 8.81 11.34
N ASN A 168 -2.51 8.71 11.44
CA ASN A 168 -1.59 9.38 10.52
C ASN A 168 -0.98 8.44 9.47
N LEU A 169 -1.27 7.13 9.50
CA LEU A 169 -0.61 6.16 8.60
C LEU A 169 -0.80 6.50 7.12
N THR A 170 -2.03 6.76 6.68
CA THR A 170 -2.32 7.13 5.27
C THR A 170 -1.56 8.38 4.86
N THR A 171 -1.53 9.40 5.72
CA THR A 171 -0.76 10.63 5.51
C THR A 171 0.75 10.35 5.41
N TRP A 172 1.32 9.57 6.33
CA TRP A 172 2.76 9.25 6.31
C TRP A 172 3.16 8.49 5.05
N TYR A 173 2.37 7.51 4.61
CA TYR A 173 2.64 6.77 3.39
C TYR A 173 2.56 7.65 2.14
N ALA A 174 1.61 8.58 2.10
CA ALA A 174 1.50 9.57 1.02
C ALA A 174 2.73 10.49 1.00
N GLU A 175 3.13 11.04 2.15
CA GLU A 175 4.28 11.94 2.28
C GLU A 175 5.60 11.25 1.90
N HIS A 176 5.83 10.02 2.37
CA HIS A 176 7.01 9.22 1.98
C HIS A 176 7.01 8.88 0.48
N SER A 177 5.83 8.59 -0.10
CA SER A 177 5.69 8.34 -1.54
C SER A 177 6.04 9.58 -2.37
N VAL A 178 5.57 10.75 -1.95
CA VAL A 178 5.88 12.03 -2.62
C VAL A 178 7.38 12.31 -2.55
N ASP A 179 7.99 12.24 -1.36
CA ASP A 179 9.43 12.45 -1.18
C ASP A 179 10.27 11.49 -2.04
N PHE A 180 9.90 10.20 -2.07
CA PHE A 180 10.56 9.20 -2.90
C PHE A 180 10.54 9.57 -4.39
N ILE A 181 9.37 9.97 -4.93
CA ILE A 181 9.26 10.39 -6.33
C ILE A 181 10.09 11.66 -6.56
N GLU A 182 10.07 12.61 -5.62
CA GLU A 182 10.81 13.86 -5.79
C GLU A 182 12.31 13.66 -5.93
N ARG A 183 12.87 12.74 -5.15
CA ARG A 183 14.29 12.39 -5.18
C ARG A 183 14.68 11.51 -6.37
N ASN A 184 13.73 10.72 -6.89
CA ASN A 184 14.01 9.71 -7.92
C ASN A 184 13.51 10.07 -9.33
N ALA A 185 12.89 11.24 -9.53
CA ALA A 185 12.33 11.64 -10.82
C ALA A 185 13.31 11.65 -12.02
N ASP A 186 14.63 11.67 -11.79
CA ASP A 186 15.62 11.59 -12.87
C ASP A 186 16.01 10.15 -13.25
N ASN A 187 15.60 9.15 -12.45
CA ASN A 187 15.87 7.74 -12.65
C ASN A 187 14.56 6.94 -12.83
N PRO A 188 14.57 5.77 -13.48
CA PRO A 188 13.40 4.89 -13.46
C PRO A 188 13.17 4.37 -12.03
N PHE A 189 11.92 4.40 -11.56
CA PHE A 189 11.58 3.91 -10.23
C PHE A 189 10.37 2.98 -10.22
N PHE A 190 10.31 2.12 -9.20
CA PHE A 190 9.14 1.33 -8.85
C PHE A 190 8.72 1.68 -7.43
N LEU A 191 7.49 2.15 -7.30
CA LEU A 191 6.88 2.55 -6.04
C LEU A 191 5.67 1.67 -5.76
N TYR A 192 5.68 0.98 -4.62
CA TYR A 192 4.57 0.20 -4.10
C TYR A 192 3.97 0.90 -2.87
N VAL A 193 2.70 1.28 -2.92
CA VAL A 193 2.01 1.99 -1.84
C VAL A 193 0.86 1.14 -1.30
N PRO A 194 1.17 0.14 -0.46
CA PRO A 194 0.17 -0.73 0.13
C PRO A 194 -0.51 -0.08 1.35
N HIS A 195 -1.49 0.80 1.16
CA HIS A 195 -2.18 1.43 2.30
C HIS A 195 -2.74 0.38 3.27
N ASN A 196 -2.74 0.70 4.57
CA ASN A 196 -3.42 -0.09 5.60
C ASN A 196 -4.92 0.15 5.60
N MET A 197 -5.37 1.34 5.19
CA MET A 197 -6.79 1.67 5.09
C MET A 197 -7.36 1.20 3.74
N PRO A 198 -8.66 0.85 3.66
CA PRO A 198 -9.68 0.95 4.71
C PRO A 198 -9.85 -0.28 5.65
N HIS A 199 -8.83 -1.13 5.81
CA HIS A 199 -8.94 -2.28 6.74
C HIS A 199 -9.22 -1.81 8.18
N VAL A 200 -10.09 -2.56 8.86
CA VAL A 200 -10.53 -2.24 10.22
C VAL A 200 -9.46 -2.61 11.26
N PRO A 201 -9.39 -1.94 12.42
CA PRO A 201 -10.16 -0.75 12.79
C PRO A 201 -9.76 0.47 11.93
N LEU A 202 -10.76 1.26 11.59
CA LEU A 202 -10.60 2.45 10.76
C LEU A 202 -9.90 3.56 11.54
N PHE A 203 -8.93 4.19 10.91
CA PHE A 203 -8.29 5.40 11.41
C PHE A 203 -8.17 6.42 10.28
N CYS A 204 -8.42 7.69 10.62
CA CYS A 204 -8.43 8.80 9.70
C CYS A 204 -7.79 10.01 10.38
N SER A 205 -7.02 10.79 9.63
CA SER A 205 -6.32 11.95 10.19
C SER A 205 -7.28 13.10 10.50
N ASP A 206 -6.84 14.04 11.35
CA ASP A 206 -7.60 15.27 11.67
C ASP A 206 -7.96 16.11 10.42
N LYS A 207 -7.21 15.94 9.32
CA LYS A 207 -7.47 16.62 8.05
C LYS A 207 -8.82 16.18 7.45
N PHE A 208 -9.21 14.93 7.67
CA PHE A 208 -10.37 14.29 7.03
C PHE A 208 -11.45 13.84 8.00
N GLU A 209 -11.15 13.66 9.28
CA GLU A 209 -12.16 13.24 10.26
C GLU A 209 -13.37 14.22 10.31
N GLY A 210 -14.56 13.65 10.14
CA GLY A 210 -15.84 14.35 10.11
C GLY A 210 -16.08 15.20 8.86
N LYS A 211 -15.19 15.20 7.86
CA LYS A 211 -15.31 16.08 6.68
C LYS A 211 -16.29 15.56 5.63
N SER A 212 -16.49 14.25 5.55
CA SER A 212 -17.45 13.65 4.61
C SER A 212 -18.91 13.93 5.00
N GLY A 213 -19.19 14.05 6.30
CA GLY A 213 -20.56 14.02 6.83
C GLY A 213 -21.27 12.67 6.76
N GLU A 214 -20.60 11.62 6.25
CA GLU A 214 -21.17 10.29 5.98
C GLU A 214 -20.54 9.17 6.85
N GLY A 215 -19.71 9.56 7.82
CA GLY A 215 -19.10 8.67 8.81
C GLY A 215 -17.64 8.34 8.53
N LEU A 216 -17.00 7.67 9.50
CA LEU A 216 -15.55 7.46 9.50
C LEU A 216 -15.03 6.71 8.26
N TYR A 217 -15.78 5.75 7.72
CA TYR A 217 -15.39 5.07 6.49
C TYR A 217 -15.27 6.05 5.33
N ALA A 218 -16.27 6.92 5.16
CA ALA A 218 -16.25 7.93 4.10
C ALA A 218 -15.08 8.93 4.27
N ASP A 219 -14.75 9.30 5.51
CA ASP A 219 -13.57 10.13 5.79
C ASP A 219 -12.26 9.41 5.40
N VAL A 220 -12.14 8.12 5.72
CA VAL A 220 -11.00 7.28 5.32
C VAL A 220 -10.86 7.22 3.80
N MET A 221 -11.97 7.01 3.09
CA MET A 221 -11.96 6.94 1.63
C MET A 221 -11.56 8.29 1.00
N MET A 222 -11.99 9.41 1.57
CA MET A 222 -11.54 10.74 1.15
C MET A 222 -10.04 10.97 1.39
N GLU A 223 -9.47 10.43 2.47
CA GLU A 223 -8.03 10.52 2.73
C GLU A 223 -7.21 9.64 1.77
N ILE A 224 -7.70 8.44 1.44
CA ILE A 224 -7.10 7.57 0.41
C ILE A 224 -7.12 8.29 -0.94
N ASP A 225 -8.25 8.88 -1.32
CA ASP A 225 -8.37 9.66 -2.55
C ASP A 225 -7.38 10.84 -2.57
N TRP A 226 -7.25 11.57 -1.45
CA TRP A 226 -6.24 12.62 -1.34
C TRP A 226 -4.81 12.08 -1.54
N SER A 227 -4.48 10.91 -0.99
CA SER A 227 -3.18 10.27 -1.20
C SER A 227 -2.92 9.96 -2.69
N VAL A 228 -3.94 9.53 -3.44
CA VAL A 228 -3.84 9.35 -4.91
C VAL A 228 -3.49 10.69 -5.56
N GLY A 229 -4.20 11.76 -5.20
CA GLY A 229 -3.96 13.10 -5.70
C GLY A 229 -2.53 13.58 -5.44
N GLN A 230 -2.00 13.40 -4.22
CA GLN A 230 -0.64 13.79 -3.88
C GLN A 230 0.41 13.13 -4.78
N ILE A 231 0.24 11.83 -5.07
CA ILE A 231 1.15 11.08 -5.94
C ILE A 231 1.02 11.54 -7.39
N MET A 232 -0.20 11.73 -7.90
CA MET A 232 -0.41 12.26 -9.26
C MET A 232 0.22 13.65 -9.42
N ASP A 233 0.00 14.53 -8.45
CA ASP A 233 0.49 15.92 -8.50
C ASP A 233 2.02 16.00 -8.49
N VAL A 234 2.72 15.11 -7.77
CA VAL A 234 4.18 15.07 -7.82
C VAL A 234 4.70 14.53 -9.14
N LEU A 235 4.04 13.52 -9.74
CA LEU A 235 4.42 13.00 -11.05
C LEU A 235 4.29 14.08 -12.14
N GLU A 236 3.18 14.85 -12.11
CA GLU A 236 2.94 15.99 -12.99
C GLU A 236 3.97 17.10 -12.76
N ARG A 237 4.16 17.52 -11.49
CA ARG A 237 5.12 18.57 -11.11
C ARG A 237 6.55 18.24 -11.51
N LYS A 238 6.93 16.96 -11.46
CA LYS A 238 8.26 16.48 -11.86
C LYS A 238 8.38 16.16 -13.35
N GLY A 239 7.31 16.31 -14.12
CA GLY A 239 7.31 16.08 -15.57
C GLY A 239 7.53 14.62 -15.96
N VAL A 240 7.15 13.67 -15.10
CA VAL A 240 7.32 12.23 -15.32
C VAL A 240 6.00 11.47 -15.42
N ALA A 241 4.85 12.15 -15.37
CA ALA A 241 3.53 11.54 -15.47
C ALA A 241 3.36 10.72 -16.76
N ASP A 242 3.71 11.27 -17.93
CA ASP A 242 3.57 10.59 -19.22
C ASP A 242 4.47 9.34 -19.36
N ASP A 243 5.54 9.29 -18.58
CA ASP A 243 6.47 8.15 -18.51
C ASP A 243 6.18 7.24 -17.30
N THR A 244 5.02 7.35 -16.64
CA THR A 244 4.69 6.57 -15.44
C THR A 244 3.44 5.72 -15.62
N VAL A 245 3.56 4.42 -15.37
CA VAL A 245 2.42 3.51 -15.26
C VAL A 245 1.92 3.53 -13.82
N PHE A 246 0.74 4.11 -13.58
CA PHE A 246 0.06 4.11 -12.29
C PHE A 246 -1.05 3.05 -12.29
N VAL A 247 -0.93 2.03 -11.43
CA VAL A 247 -1.98 1.05 -11.12
C VAL A 247 -2.59 1.35 -9.75
N PHE A 248 -3.92 1.41 -9.68
CA PHE A 248 -4.70 1.55 -8.44
C PHE A 248 -5.68 0.39 -8.32
N THR A 249 -5.57 -0.40 -7.26
CA THR A 249 -6.42 -1.58 -7.02
C THR A 249 -6.39 -2.00 -5.54
N SER A 250 -7.08 -3.09 -5.18
CA SER A 250 -7.19 -3.60 -3.79
C SER A 250 -6.86 -5.09 -3.72
N ASP A 251 -6.53 -5.56 -2.52
CA ASP A 251 -6.15 -6.94 -2.23
C ASP A 251 -7.31 -7.96 -2.14
#